data_AF-A0A963K1H6-F1
#
_entry.id   AF-A0A963K1H6-F1
#
_cell.length_a   1.000
_cell.length_b   1.000
_cell.length_c   1.000
_cell.angle_alpha   90.00
_cell.angle_beta   90.00
_cell.angle_gamma   90.00
#
_symmetry.space_group_name_H-M   'P 1'
#
loop_
_entity.id
_entity.type
_entity.pdbx_description
1 polymer ?
#
loop_
_entity_poly.entity_id
_entity_poly.type
_entity_poly.pdbx_seq_one_letter_code
_entity_poly.pdbx_strand_id
1 'polypeptide(L)'
;MRDERFEVEPFTGSLGAAIRGIDLVADDHAMIDEARRFGPFGGNPVHTPVEGYEDIMRFAREPDDSGKVIGEEGHMDLAWLARPPGIVMLVGEEVPPVGGDTCFTSLEEACQSLSSRMVAMGAELAGIHSGRGVFAINAASHASA
;
A
#
# COMPACT_ATOMS: atom_id res chain seq x y z
N MET A 1 13.15 -3.96 21.30
CA MET A 1 14.05 -2.91 21.82
C MET A 1 13.26 -1.60 21.69
N ARG A 2 12.85 -0.98 22.80
CA ARG A 2 12.17 0.33 22.73
C ARG A 2 13.25 1.38 22.54
N ASP A 3 13.34 1.96 21.35
CA ASP A 3 14.08 3.20 21.13
C ASP A 3 13.20 4.32 21.69
N GLU A 4 13.72 5.18 22.57
CA GLU A 4 12.92 6.23 23.22
C GLU A 4 12.42 7.30 22.24
N ARG A 5 12.87 7.25 20.98
CA ARG A 5 12.54 8.21 19.92
C ARG A 5 11.30 7.85 19.11
N PHE A 6 10.97 6.57 18.98
CA PHE A 6 9.82 6.11 18.19
C PHE A 6 9.38 4.71 18.59
N GLU A 7 8.10 4.41 18.39
CA GLU A 7 7.53 3.09 18.65
C GLU A 7 7.44 2.29 17.36
N VAL A 8 7.81 1.01 17.43
CA VAL A 8 7.66 0.05 16.32
C VAL A 8 6.77 -1.08 16.78
N GLU A 9 5.66 -1.25 16.08
CA GLU A 9 4.68 -2.31 16.28
C GLU A 9 4.70 -3.24 15.06
N PRO A 10 5.36 -4.41 15.14
CA PRO A 10 5.43 -5.33 14.01
C PRO A 10 4.06 -5.96 13.72
N PHE A 11 3.76 -6.15 12.43
CA PHE A 11 2.65 -6.99 11.98
C PHE A 11 3.05 -8.47 12.05
N THR A 12 2.07 -9.36 11.94
CA THR A 12 2.35 -10.81 11.97
C THR A 12 3.23 -11.25 10.79
N GLY A 13 4.15 -12.20 11.04
CA GLY A 13 5.05 -12.74 10.03
C GLY A 13 5.93 -11.66 9.39
N SER A 14 6.00 -11.65 8.06
CA SER A 14 6.79 -10.70 7.27
C SER A 14 5.99 -9.53 6.69
N LEU A 15 4.81 -9.23 7.24
CA LEU A 15 3.89 -8.21 6.68
C LEU A 15 4.40 -6.77 6.79
N GLY A 16 5.24 -6.47 7.78
CA GLY A 16 5.76 -5.12 8.01
C GLY A 16 5.60 -4.67 9.46
N ALA A 17 5.51 -3.36 9.67
CA ALA A 17 5.33 -2.76 10.98
C ALA A 17 4.63 -1.40 10.88
N ALA A 18 3.86 -1.05 11.89
CA ALA A 18 3.47 0.34 12.16
C ALA A 18 4.58 1.03 12.95
N ILE A 19 4.93 2.25 12.55
CA ILE A 19 5.94 3.08 13.23
C ILE A 19 5.26 4.37 13.69
N ARG A 20 5.41 4.73 14.97
CA ARG A 20 4.76 5.90 15.58
C ARG A 20 5.78 6.79 16.28
N GLY A 21 5.44 8.08 16.41
CA GLY A 21 6.30 9.07 17.06
C GLY A 21 7.37 9.67 16.15
N ILE A 22 7.24 9.49 14.83
CA ILE A 22 8.10 10.12 13.82
C ILE A 22 7.24 11.02 12.96
N ASP A 23 7.71 12.25 12.73
CA ASP A 23 7.15 13.18 11.77
C ASP A 23 8.00 13.15 10.49
N LEU A 24 7.53 12.41 9.50
CA LEU A 24 8.17 12.32 8.17
C LEU A 24 7.58 13.33 7.17
N VAL A 25 6.54 14.08 7.56
CA VAL A 25 5.87 15.07 6.69
C VAL A 25 6.37 16.49 6.92
N ALA A 26 7.06 16.76 8.04
CA ALA A 26 7.70 18.05 8.29
C ALA A 26 8.83 18.42 7.30
N ASP A 27 9.40 17.43 6.62
CA ASP A 27 10.42 17.59 5.59
C ASP A 27 10.15 16.62 4.45
N ASP A 28 9.78 17.16 3.29
CA ASP A 28 9.44 16.38 2.10
C ASP A 28 10.59 15.44 1.66
N HIS A 29 11.85 15.76 1.99
CA HIS A 29 12.98 14.89 1.69
C HIS A 29 13.15 13.76 2.69
N ALA A 30 12.71 13.92 3.94
CA ALA A 30 12.90 12.91 4.98
C ALA A 30 12.16 11.60 4.65
N MET A 31 10.91 11.69 4.18
CA MET A 31 10.15 10.51 3.72
C MET A 31 10.87 9.81 2.55
N ILE A 32 11.33 10.57 1.56
CA ILE A 32 12.00 10.03 0.37
C ILE A 32 13.31 9.33 0.76
N ASP A 33 14.10 9.98 1.60
CA ASP A 33 15.40 9.47 2.03
C ASP A 33 15.27 8.19 2.86
N GLU A 34 14.26 8.09 3.73
CA GLU A 34 13.98 6.87 4.46
C GLU A 34 13.44 5.76 3.54
N ALA A 35 12.53 6.08 2.62
CA ALA A 35 12.01 5.11 1.64
C ALA A 35 13.13 4.50 0.77
N ARG A 36 14.10 5.31 0.35
CA ARG A 36 15.25 4.86 -0.47
C ARG A 36 16.15 3.83 0.22
N ARG A 37 16.11 3.74 1.55
CA ARG A 37 16.86 2.71 2.31
C ARG A 37 16.30 1.31 2.11
N PHE A 38 15.03 1.21 1.71
CA PHE A 38 14.36 -0.06 1.43
C PHE A 38 14.50 -0.50 -0.04
N GLY A 39 14.96 0.39 -0.91
CA GLY A 39 15.21 0.11 -2.32
C GLY A 39 14.88 1.29 -3.23
N PRO A 40 15.08 1.14 -4.55
CA PRO A 40 14.65 2.15 -5.52
C PRO A 40 13.14 2.17 -5.67
N PHE A 41 12.57 3.33 -6.02
CA PHE A 41 11.16 3.45 -6.36
C PHE A 41 10.84 2.70 -7.67
N GLY A 42 9.69 2.03 -7.69
CA GLY A 42 9.21 1.26 -8.84
C GLY A 42 8.37 2.06 -9.84
N GLY A 43 8.04 3.31 -9.51
CA GLY A 43 7.05 4.13 -10.22
C GLY A 43 5.60 3.65 -9.99
N ASN A 44 4.63 4.51 -10.28
CA ASN A 44 3.21 4.18 -10.16
C ASN A 44 2.45 4.61 -11.43
N PRO A 45 1.88 3.67 -12.20
CA PRO A 45 1.17 4.00 -13.44
C PRO A 45 -0.29 4.41 -13.22
N VAL A 46 -0.78 4.38 -11.98
CA VAL A 46 -2.19 4.59 -11.62
C VAL A 46 -2.43 5.98 -11.05
N HIS A 47 -1.54 6.44 -10.18
CA HIS A 47 -1.71 7.69 -9.45
C HIS A 47 -0.78 8.77 -9.96
N THR A 48 -1.29 9.99 -10.00
CA THR A 48 -0.50 11.17 -10.35
C THR A 48 0.39 11.53 -9.17
N PRO A 49 1.71 11.71 -9.37
CA PRO A 49 2.61 12.16 -8.32
C PRO A 49 2.24 13.53 -7.80
N VAL A 50 2.65 13.81 -6.56
CA VAL A 50 2.65 15.16 -6.00
C VAL A 50 3.60 16.02 -6.83
N GLU A 51 3.20 17.26 -7.09
CA GLU A 51 4.03 18.18 -7.88
C GLU A 51 5.39 18.41 -7.21
N GLY A 52 6.47 18.24 -7.98
CA GLY A 52 7.85 18.28 -7.48
C GLY A 52 8.41 16.94 -6.99
N TYR A 53 7.57 15.90 -6.84
CA TYR A 53 7.97 14.60 -6.29
C TYR A 53 7.45 13.41 -7.12
N GLU A 54 8.24 12.97 -8.11
CA GLU A 54 7.84 11.91 -9.06
C GLU A 54 7.46 10.57 -8.41
N ASP A 55 8.00 10.30 -7.21
CA ASP A 55 7.84 9.04 -6.50
C ASP A 55 6.83 9.10 -5.33
N ILE A 56 6.25 10.27 -5.05
CA ILE A 56 5.29 10.44 -3.94
C ILE A 56 3.87 10.52 -4.48
N MET A 57 2.99 9.70 -3.91
CA MET A 57 1.55 9.73 -4.18
C MET A 57 0.81 10.20 -2.92
N ARG A 58 -0.12 11.16 -3.08
CA ARG A 58 -0.95 11.64 -1.97
C ARG A 58 -2.36 11.09 -2.10
N PHE A 59 -2.84 10.46 -1.03
CA PHE A 59 -4.21 9.99 -0.90
C PHE A 59 -4.92 10.90 0.11
N ALA A 60 -5.84 11.72 -0.38
CA ALA A 60 -6.67 12.60 0.44
C ALA A 60 -8.14 12.30 0.17
N ARG A 61 -8.96 12.49 1.19
CA ARG A 61 -10.42 12.40 1.08
C ARG A 61 -11.04 13.52 1.90
N GLU A 62 -11.87 14.32 1.25
CA GLU A 62 -12.61 15.40 1.90
C GLU A 62 -13.86 14.86 2.62
N PRO A 63 -14.39 15.55 3.64
CA PRO A 63 -15.54 15.08 4.39
C PRO A 63 -16.82 14.86 3.55
N ASP A 64 -16.96 15.56 2.42
CA ASP A 64 -18.09 15.48 1.50
C ASP A 64 -17.86 14.54 0.30
N ASP A 65 -16.68 13.93 0.19
CA ASP A 65 -16.40 12.94 -0.84
C ASP A 65 -17.33 11.74 -0.69
N SER A 66 -18.10 11.48 -1.74
CA SER A 66 -19.04 10.34 -1.85
C SER A 66 -18.62 9.32 -2.91
N GLY A 67 -17.49 9.56 -3.59
CA GLY A 67 -16.89 8.63 -4.55
C GLY A 67 -16.33 7.38 -3.88
N LYS A 68 -15.94 6.40 -4.71
CA LYS A 68 -15.30 5.16 -4.26
C LYS A 68 -14.07 5.44 -3.39
N VAL A 69 -13.84 4.60 -2.39
CA VAL A 69 -12.65 4.68 -1.54
C VAL A 69 -11.52 3.92 -2.22
N ILE A 70 -10.34 4.55 -2.30
CA ILE A 70 -9.15 3.92 -2.88
C ILE A 70 -8.75 2.75 -1.99
N GLY A 71 -8.57 1.57 -2.58
CA GLY A 71 -8.12 0.38 -1.86
C GLY A 71 -9.17 -0.27 -0.96
N GLU A 72 -10.47 0.03 -1.13
CA GLU A 72 -11.56 -0.51 -0.30
C GLU A 72 -11.77 -2.03 -0.40
N GLU A 73 -11.28 -2.65 -1.47
CA GLU A 73 -11.32 -4.10 -1.69
C GLU A 73 -9.96 -4.74 -1.34
N GLY A 74 -9.96 -6.00 -0.91
CA GLY A 74 -8.73 -6.73 -0.62
C GLY A 74 -7.84 -6.87 -1.85
N HIS A 75 -6.60 -6.37 -1.78
CA HIS A 75 -5.67 -6.35 -2.89
C HIS A 75 -4.20 -6.43 -2.44
N MET A 76 -3.31 -6.56 -3.43
CA MET A 76 -1.88 -6.30 -3.33
C MET A 76 -1.54 -5.20 -4.33
N ASP A 77 -0.75 -4.22 -3.92
CA ASP A 77 -0.39 -3.08 -4.76
C ASP A 77 0.30 -3.52 -6.04
N LEU A 78 -0.25 -3.05 -7.17
CA LEU A 78 0.33 -3.18 -8.50
C LEU A 78 0.75 -4.63 -8.86
N ALA A 79 0.05 -5.64 -8.32
CA ALA A 79 0.39 -7.07 -8.50
C ALA A 79 0.39 -7.54 -9.97
N TRP A 80 -0.15 -6.73 -10.89
CA TRP A 80 -0.14 -7.00 -12.33
C TRP A 80 1.13 -6.51 -13.06
N LEU A 81 2.02 -5.76 -12.39
CA LEU A 81 3.29 -5.38 -12.98
C LEU A 81 4.22 -6.60 -13.10
N ALA A 82 5.11 -6.57 -14.09
CA ALA A 82 6.13 -7.61 -14.24
C ALA A 82 7.09 -7.69 -13.05
N ARG A 83 7.26 -6.57 -12.33
CA ARG A 83 7.98 -6.46 -11.06
C ARG A 83 7.12 -5.63 -10.10
N PRO A 84 6.22 -6.26 -9.33
CA PRO A 84 5.41 -5.56 -8.34
C PRO A 84 6.30 -4.95 -7.23
N PRO A 85 5.80 -3.93 -6.51
CA PRO A 85 6.49 -3.38 -5.35
C PRO A 85 6.76 -4.46 -4.30
N GLY A 86 8.00 -4.51 -3.81
CA GLY A 86 8.35 -5.39 -2.69
C GLY A 86 8.00 -4.81 -1.33
N ILE A 87 7.99 -3.49 -1.22
CA ILE A 87 7.68 -2.72 0.00
C ILE A 87 6.87 -1.49 -0.39
N VAL A 88 5.90 -1.15 0.45
CA VAL A 88 5.12 0.08 0.36
C VAL A 88 5.27 0.82 1.69
N MET A 89 5.58 2.11 1.62
CA MET A 89 5.65 2.99 2.78
C MET A 89 4.48 3.97 2.73
N LEU A 90 3.63 3.95 3.75
CA LEU A 90 2.51 4.86 3.90
C LEU A 90 2.74 5.76 5.12
N VAL A 91 2.58 7.07 4.94
CA VAL A 91 2.72 8.07 6.00
C VAL A 91 1.35 8.70 6.23
N GLY A 92 0.88 8.68 7.48
CA GLY A 92 -0.37 9.33 7.87
C GLY A 92 -0.13 10.82 8.13
N GLU A 93 -0.49 11.67 7.17
CA GLU A 93 -0.39 13.13 7.28
C GLU A 93 -1.52 13.68 8.17
N GLU A 94 -2.77 13.45 7.77
CA GLU A 94 -3.97 13.77 8.55
C GLU A 94 -4.84 12.51 8.66
N VAL A 95 -5.05 12.02 9.89
CA VAL A 95 -5.82 10.80 10.17
C VAL A 95 -6.92 11.12 11.17
N PRO A 96 -8.18 10.73 10.93
CA PRO A 96 -9.27 11.00 11.85
C PRO A 96 -9.06 10.27 13.19
N PRO A 97 -9.61 10.79 14.31
CA PRO A 97 -9.45 10.17 15.63
C PRO A 97 -10.11 8.79 15.72
N VAL A 98 -11.06 8.48 14.84
CA VAL A 98 -11.76 7.19 14.74
C VAL A 98 -12.09 6.90 13.28
N GLY A 99 -11.89 5.65 12.85
CA GLY A 99 -12.13 5.19 11.47
C GLY A 99 -10.93 5.42 10.55
N GLY A 100 -10.96 4.83 9.36
CA GLY A 100 -9.84 4.90 8.40
C GLY A 100 -8.76 3.84 8.60
N ASP A 101 -9.06 2.78 9.37
CA ASP A 101 -8.14 1.67 9.58
C ASP A 101 -7.75 0.99 8.25
N THR A 102 -6.48 0.63 8.13
CA THR A 102 -5.98 -0.22 7.04
C THR A 102 -5.71 -1.62 7.59
N CYS A 103 -6.40 -2.62 7.03
CA CYS A 103 -6.26 -4.01 7.44
C CYS A 103 -5.30 -4.78 6.52
N PHE A 104 -4.47 -5.64 7.11
CA PHE A 104 -3.53 -6.50 6.39
C PHE A 104 -3.86 -7.98 6.59
N THR A 105 -3.48 -8.83 5.63
CA THR A 105 -3.62 -10.30 5.73
C THR A 105 -2.33 -10.97 5.28
N SER A 106 -1.78 -11.88 6.10
CA SER A 106 -0.58 -12.65 5.75
C SER A 106 -0.94 -13.80 4.82
N LEU A 107 -0.48 -13.71 3.57
CA LEU A 107 -0.66 -14.79 2.58
C LEU A 107 0.21 -16.02 2.91
N GLU A 108 1.32 -15.83 3.63
CA GLU A 108 2.14 -16.93 4.13
C GLU A 108 1.33 -17.77 5.13
N GLU A 109 0.81 -17.14 6.19
CA GLU A 109 -0.01 -17.80 7.21
C GLU A 109 -1.29 -18.39 6.61
N ALA A 110 -1.93 -17.67 5.68
CA ALA A 110 -3.09 -18.18 4.96
C ALA A 110 -2.76 -19.47 4.21
N CYS A 111 -1.62 -19.52 3.50
CA CYS A 111 -1.16 -20.71 2.79
C CYS A 111 -0.82 -21.85 3.75
N GLN A 112 -0.14 -21.57 4.86
CA GLN A 112 0.20 -22.55 5.90
C GLN A 112 -1.04 -23.13 6.60
N SER A 113 -2.14 -22.38 6.65
CA SER A 113 -3.41 -22.86 7.21
C SER A 113 -4.16 -23.86 6.31
N LEU A 114 -3.80 -23.94 5.03
CA LEU A 114 -4.44 -24.83 4.06
C LEU A 114 -4.04 -26.30 4.30
N SER A 115 -4.94 -27.22 3.95
CA SER A 115 -4.58 -28.63 3.90
C SER A 115 -3.48 -28.88 2.86
N SER A 116 -2.63 -29.88 3.09
CA SER A 116 -1.56 -30.27 2.15
C SER A 116 -2.09 -30.55 0.73
N ARG A 117 -3.32 -31.08 0.62
CA ARG A 117 -3.99 -31.31 -0.67
C ARG A 117 -4.34 -30.01 -1.40
N MET A 118 -4.78 -28.98 -0.68
CA MET A 118 -5.08 -27.67 -1.27
C MET A 118 -3.81 -26.95 -1.72
N VAL A 119 -2.74 -27.02 -0.91
CA VAL A 119 -1.42 -26.48 -1.29
C VAL A 119 -0.91 -27.18 -2.56
N ALA A 120 -0.97 -28.51 -2.63
CA ALA A 120 -0.56 -29.27 -3.80
C ALA A 120 -1.37 -28.91 -5.05
N MET A 121 -2.68 -28.74 -4.91
CA MET A 121 -3.55 -28.29 -6.01
C MET A 121 -3.18 -26.88 -6.49
N GLY A 122 -2.91 -25.95 -5.57
CA GLY A 122 -2.56 -24.57 -5.90
C GLY A 122 -1.18 -24.42 -6.54
N ALA A 123 -0.22 -25.28 -6.18
CA ALA A 123 1.16 -25.22 -6.67
C ALA A 123 1.30 -25.41 -8.20
N GLU A 124 0.30 -26.02 -8.84
CA GLU A 124 0.26 -26.22 -10.30
C GLU A 124 -0.50 -25.11 -11.05
N LEU A 125 -1.10 -24.17 -10.33
CA LEU A 125 -1.92 -23.11 -10.90
C LEU A 125 -1.12 -21.81 -11.05
N ALA A 126 -1.41 -21.08 -12.13
CA ALA A 126 -0.94 -19.73 -12.34
C ALA A 126 -2.12 -18.75 -12.27
N GLY A 127 -2.01 -17.74 -11.40
CA GLY A 127 -2.93 -16.61 -11.36
C GLY A 127 -2.59 -15.58 -12.44
N ILE A 128 -3.60 -15.00 -13.07
CA ILE A 128 -3.43 -13.86 -13.99
C ILE A 128 -3.90 -12.60 -13.26
N HIS A 129 -2.98 -11.67 -13.03
CA HIS A 129 -3.26 -10.37 -12.43
C HIS A 129 -3.40 -9.31 -13.53
N SER A 130 -4.40 -8.43 -13.43
CA SER A 130 -4.67 -7.39 -14.43
C SER A 130 -5.08 -6.07 -13.77
N GLY A 131 -4.45 -4.98 -14.19
CA GLY A 131 -4.83 -3.62 -13.79
C GLY A 131 -6.05 -3.05 -14.52
N ARG A 132 -6.71 -3.82 -15.41
CA ARG A 132 -7.80 -3.32 -16.27
C ARG A 132 -8.93 -2.65 -15.48
N GLY A 133 -9.30 -3.21 -14.34
CA GLY A 133 -10.36 -2.65 -13.48
C GLY A 133 -9.99 -1.26 -12.95
N VAL A 134 -8.76 -1.12 -12.47
CA VAL A 134 -8.23 0.15 -11.94
C VAL A 134 -8.15 1.21 -13.04
N PHE A 135 -7.63 0.87 -14.23
CA PHE A 135 -7.58 1.82 -15.35
C PHE A 135 -8.97 2.22 -15.86
N ALA A 136 -9.95 1.32 -15.83
CA ALA A 136 -11.32 1.64 -16.22
C ALA A 136 -11.96 2.65 -15.23
N ILE A 137 -11.69 2.51 -13.94
CA ILE A 137 -12.14 3.46 -12.91
C ILE A 137 -11.51 4.84 -13.17
N ASN A 138 -10.18 4.90 -13.35
CA ASN A 138 -9.49 6.18 -13.61
C ASN A 138 -10.02 6.88 -14.87
N ALA A 139 -10.24 6.13 -15.95
CA ALA A 139 -10.78 6.68 -17.19
C ALA A 139 -12.20 7.25 -17.02
N ALA A 140 -13.03 6.61 -16.20
CA ALA A 140 -14.37 7.13 -15.89
C ALA A 140 -14.31 8.41 -15.05
N SER A 141 -13.44 8.47 -14.05
CA SER A 141 -13.27 9.65 -13.19
C SER A 141 -12.75 10.88 -13.94
N HIS A 142 -11.88 10.70 -14.94
CA HIS A 142 -11.38 11.79 -15.78
C HIS A 142 -12.37 12.24 -16.87
N ALA A 143 -13.37 11.42 -17.22
CA ALA A 143 -14.42 11.82 -18.15
C ALA A 143 -15.52 12.68 -17.47
N SER A 144 -15.57 12.69 -16.15
CA SER A 144 -16.55 13.41 -15.33
C SER A 144 -16.01 14.69 -14.66
N ALA A 145 -14.73 15.00 -14.85
CA ALA A 145 -14.07 16.23 -14.40
C ALA A 145 -13.94 17.24 -15.55
#